data_AF-A0A813GL65-F1
#
_entry.id   AF-A0A813GL65-F1
#
_cell.length_a   1.000
_cell.length_b   1.000
_cell.length_c   1.000
_cell.angle_alpha   90.00
_cell.angle_beta   90.00
_cell.angle_gamma   90.00
#
_symmetry.space_group_name_H-M   'P 1'
#
loop_
_entity.id
_entity.type
_entity.pdbx_description
1 polymer ?
#
loop_
_entity_poly.entity_id
_entity_poly.type
_entity_poly.pdbx_seq_one_letter_code
_entity_poly.pdbx_strand_id
1 'polypeptide(L)'
;MSASDEEETDSSGSSLAFGEALPQELSGLRLTATLGGTGTTPTFQVPDAIQRTKNPGTWLICYCVQALSDPTHSCETAEGFSSQVGFLTVPGPLPHQDMSCTLGMPCKVVIKGYGLHQSNAVMLVDANSTCGYSPPLAIFTGLTWPLRPVHTEGVGVYYAGLPTAGPVGSGLARVCWALSWQFWEDFSVEIGLFSMAGPTQARNFTCSFGADCELELVGHGLEASSEVWIIGGKRPVTAVWK
;
A
#
# COMPACT_ATOMS: atom_id res chain seq x y z
N MET A 1 8.01 61.28 -12.26
CA MET A 1 7.97 61.75 -10.86
C MET A 1 7.03 60.79 -10.14
N SER A 2 7.52 59.77 -9.42
CA SER A 2 8.06 59.84 -8.04
C SER A 2 6.91 60.08 -7.04
N ALA A 3 6.52 59.13 -6.16
CA ALA A 3 7.25 58.58 -4.99
C ALA A 3 7.70 59.71 -4.04
N SER A 4 7.52 59.71 -2.71
CA SER A 4 7.56 58.63 -1.67
C SER A 4 6.67 58.99 -0.44
N ASP A 5 6.44 58.20 0.63
CA ASP A 5 6.33 56.74 0.90
C ASP A 5 5.67 56.56 2.32
N GLU A 6 6.31 55.90 3.32
CA GLU A 6 5.91 55.65 4.74
C GLU A 6 4.63 54.78 4.95
N GLU A 7 4.69 53.46 5.23
CA GLU A 7 5.44 52.63 6.20
C GLU A 7 4.84 52.59 7.62
N GLU A 8 4.21 51.46 7.97
CA GLU A 8 4.19 50.95 9.34
C GLU A 8 4.32 49.42 9.31
N THR A 9 5.08 48.87 10.26
CA THR A 9 5.43 47.44 10.35
C THR A 9 4.84 46.84 11.61
N ASP A 10 4.35 45.59 11.52
CA ASP A 10 4.51 44.64 12.62
C ASP A 10 4.51 43.19 12.11
N SER A 11 4.73 42.25 13.01
CA SER A 11 5.66 41.15 12.82
C SER A 11 5.19 39.86 13.50
N SER A 12 5.94 38.78 13.23
CA SER A 12 5.87 37.48 13.91
C SER A 12 4.65 36.59 13.60
N GLY A 13 4.92 35.34 13.20
CA GLY A 13 3.89 34.38 12.79
C GLY A 13 4.47 33.07 12.24
N SER A 14 5.62 32.61 12.76
CA SER A 14 6.24 31.35 12.37
C SER A 14 5.33 30.16 12.67
N SER A 15 5.02 29.33 11.67
CA SER A 15 4.63 27.93 11.89
C SER A 15 4.79 27.09 10.62
N LEU A 16 5.89 26.33 10.60
CA LEU A 16 6.02 25.03 9.92
C LEU A 16 5.76 24.99 8.41
N ALA A 17 6.83 25.17 7.64
CA ALA A 17 6.93 24.54 6.33
C ALA A 17 6.82 23.01 6.50
N PHE A 18 5.79 22.40 5.91
CA PHE A 18 5.74 20.95 5.69
C PHE A 18 6.71 20.57 4.57
N GLY A 19 7.99 20.69 4.90
CA GLY A 19 9.14 20.30 4.09
C GLY A 19 9.86 19.08 4.69
N GLU A 20 9.12 18.14 5.26
CA GLU A 20 9.66 16.79 5.45
C GLU A 20 9.70 16.11 4.08
N ALA A 21 10.92 15.91 3.60
CA ALA A 21 11.16 15.14 2.39
C ALA A 21 10.50 13.77 2.53
N LEU A 22 9.86 13.30 1.45
CA LEU A 22 9.47 11.90 1.28
C LEU A 22 10.62 11.03 1.79
N PRO A 23 10.39 10.08 2.72
CA PRO A 23 11.47 9.28 3.27
C PRO A 23 12.13 8.54 2.11
N GLN A 24 13.38 8.91 1.84
CA GLN A 24 14.13 8.33 0.74
C GLN A 24 14.16 6.82 0.96
N GLU A 25 13.62 6.09 -0.02
CA GLU A 25 13.73 4.65 -0.21
C GLU A 25 15.00 4.12 0.45
N LEU A 26 14.89 3.09 1.30
CA LEU A 26 15.98 2.49 2.11
C LEU A 26 17.16 1.91 1.29
N SER A 27 17.19 2.19 -0.02
CA SER A 27 18.25 1.96 -1.00
C SER A 27 19.66 2.33 -0.52
N GLY A 28 19.80 3.29 0.41
CA GLY A 28 21.11 3.61 1.01
C GLY A 28 20.98 4.37 2.34
N LEU A 29 20.73 3.65 3.43
CA LEU A 29 20.70 4.23 4.77
C LEU A 29 22.09 4.78 5.14
N ARG A 30 22.14 6.06 5.53
CA ARG A 30 23.37 6.75 5.95
C ARG A 30 23.32 7.06 7.44
N LEU A 31 24.38 6.71 8.16
CA LEU A 31 24.56 7.04 9.58
C LEU A 31 25.77 7.97 9.71
N THR A 32 25.57 9.18 10.22
CA THR A 32 26.65 10.14 10.50
C THR A 32 27.02 10.09 11.98
N ALA A 33 28.31 10.11 12.29
CA ALA A 33 28.79 10.23 13.66
C ALA A 33 29.69 11.46 13.81
N THR A 34 29.56 12.17 14.92
CA THR A 34 30.37 13.34 15.27
C THR A 34 31.54 12.92 16.17
N LEU A 35 32.77 13.15 15.71
CA LEU A 35 33.96 12.94 16.52
C LEU A 35 34.20 14.17 17.42
N GLY A 36 34.60 13.94 18.68
CA GLY A 36 34.79 14.99 19.70
C GLY A 36 35.98 15.93 19.48
N GLY A 37 36.53 16.01 18.27
CA GLY A 37 37.67 16.86 17.91
C GLY A 37 37.78 17.09 16.40
N THR A 38 37.78 18.36 16.01
CA THR A 38 38.17 18.88 14.68
C THR A 38 37.69 18.13 13.43
N GLY A 39 36.44 18.38 13.04
CA GLY A 39 36.14 18.78 11.65
C GLY A 39 35.67 17.72 10.66
N THR A 40 35.93 16.43 10.87
CA THR A 40 35.43 15.36 9.98
C THR A 40 34.31 14.56 10.63
N THR A 41 33.14 14.55 9.97
CA THR A 41 31.98 13.72 10.35
C THR A 41 32.03 12.41 9.56
N PRO A 42 32.56 11.30 10.11
CA PRO A 42 32.46 9.99 9.46
C PRO A 42 31.02 9.65 9.12
N THR A 43 30.80 9.19 7.89
CA THR A 43 29.49 8.73 7.40
C THR A 43 29.59 7.25 7.05
N PHE A 44 28.90 6.42 7.82
CA PHE A 44 28.76 4.99 7.55
C PHE A 44 27.65 4.78 6.51
N GLN A 45 27.96 4.03 5.46
CA GLN A 45 26.97 3.60 4.47
C GLN A 45 26.46 2.21 4.86
N VAL A 46 25.15 2.03 4.90
CA VAL A 46 24.51 0.72 4.94
C VAL A 46 23.91 0.46 3.56
N PRO A 47 24.68 -0.11 2.61
CA PRO A 47 24.18 -0.44 1.28
C PRO A 47 23.09 -1.50 1.38
N ASP A 48 22.15 -1.45 0.44
CA ASP A 48 21.03 -2.37 0.28
C ASP A 48 20.19 -2.50 1.56
N ALA A 49 19.96 -1.40 2.28
CA ALA A 49 19.22 -1.44 3.53
C ALA A 49 17.80 -2.01 3.35
N ILE A 50 17.13 -1.81 2.20
CA ILE A 50 15.90 -2.53 1.79
C ILE A 50 16.05 -4.05 1.92
N GLN A 51 17.13 -4.62 1.37
CA GLN A 51 17.39 -6.07 1.38
C GLN A 51 17.76 -6.60 2.77
N ARG A 52 18.23 -5.71 3.66
CA ARG A 52 18.50 -6.02 5.07
C ARG A 52 17.21 -5.95 5.89
N THR A 53 16.40 -4.91 5.70
CA THR A 53 15.14 -4.66 6.41
C THR A 53 13.93 -5.23 5.66
N LYS A 54 14.01 -6.49 5.22
CA LYS A 54 13.11 -7.15 4.26
C LYS A 54 11.60 -6.97 4.51
N ASN A 55 11.22 -6.73 5.76
CA ASN A 55 9.85 -6.46 6.20
C ASN A 55 9.81 -5.19 7.06
N PRO A 56 8.70 -4.44 7.07
CA PRO A 56 8.45 -3.40 8.07
C PRO A 56 8.52 -3.95 9.50
N GLY A 57 9.01 -3.12 10.42
CA GLY A 57 9.28 -3.51 11.81
C GLY A 57 10.36 -2.67 12.47
N THR A 58 10.80 -3.12 13.64
CA THR A 58 11.94 -2.54 14.36
C THR A 58 13.18 -3.40 14.16
N TRP A 59 14.27 -2.78 13.71
CA TRP A 59 15.54 -3.40 13.37
C TRP A 59 16.64 -2.89 14.30
N LEU A 60 17.57 -3.76 14.70
CA LEU A 60 18.70 -3.38 15.53
C LEU A 60 19.80 -2.75 14.67
N ILE A 61 20.26 -1.55 15.02
CA ILE A 61 21.48 -0.97 14.45
C ILE A 61 22.63 -1.38 15.36
N CYS A 62 23.60 -2.09 14.80
CA CYS A 62 24.85 -2.43 15.47
C CYS A 62 26.05 -1.79 14.78
N TYR A 63 27.13 -1.64 15.54
CA TYR A 63 28.39 -1.04 15.15
C TYR A 63 29.53 -2.06 15.31
N CYS A 64 30.51 -1.95 14.43
CA CYS A 64 31.73 -2.74 14.39
C CYS A 64 32.94 -1.80 14.33
N VAL A 65 34.00 -2.14 15.04
CA VAL A 65 35.31 -1.47 14.94
C VAL A 65 36.25 -2.39 14.16
N GLN A 66 36.72 -1.94 13.00
CA GLN A 66 37.75 -2.67 12.27
C GLN A 66 39.13 -2.38 12.88
N ALA A 67 39.60 -3.31 13.72
CA ALA A 67 40.91 -3.20 14.34
C ALA A 67 42.00 -3.64 13.35
N LEU A 68 42.73 -2.69 12.75
CA LEU A 68 43.82 -2.99 11.81
C LEU A 68 44.96 -3.86 12.41
N SER A 69 45.00 -3.98 13.74
CA SER A 69 45.96 -4.80 14.49
C SER A 69 45.44 -6.21 14.85
N ASP A 70 44.17 -6.52 14.62
CA ASP A 70 43.56 -7.81 14.99
C ASP A 70 42.63 -8.33 13.88
N PRO A 71 43.09 -9.29 13.06
CA PRO A 71 42.30 -9.84 11.95
C PRO A 71 41.10 -10.69 12.41
N THR A 72 40.95 -10.98 13.71
CA THR A 72 39.75 -11.67 14.22
C THR A 72 38.54 -10.74 14.35
N HIS A 73 38.74 -9.42 14.33
CA HIS A 73 37.69 -8.41 14.40
C HIS A 73 37.50 -7.70 13.04
N SER A 74 36.80 -8.37 12.10
CA SER A 74 36.43 -7.78 10.81
C SER A 74 34.96 -7.32 10.78
N CYS A 75 34.69 -6.25 10.03
CA CYS A 75 33.33 -5.74 9.81
C CYS A 75 32.69 -6.31 8.53
N GLU A 76 33.12 -7.51 8.13
CA GLU A 76 32.71 -8.17 6.89
C GLU A 76 31.49 -9.09 7.10
N THR A 77 31.39 -9.71 8.29
CA THR A 77 30.25 -10.56 8.69
C THR A 77 29.37 -9.83 9.71
N ALA A 78 28.12 -10.27 9.86
CA ALA A 78 27.20 -9.71 10.84
C ALA A 78 27.69 -9.88 12.30
N GLU A 79 28.52 -10.89 12.57
CA GLU A 79 29.04 -11.22 13.89
C GLU A 79 30.01 -10.15 14.43
N GLY A 80 30.73 -9.45 13.54
CA GLY A 80 31.60 -8.33 13.93
C GLY A 80 30.84 -7.11 14.46
N PHE A 81 29.53 -6.99 14.19
CA PHE A 81 28.68 -5.89 14.63
C PHE A 81 28.10 -6.19 16.03
N SER A 82 28.98 -6.27 17.03
CA SER A 82 28.63 -6.66 18.40
C SER A 82 28.15 -5.51 19.29
N SER A 83 28.42 -4.25 18.93
CA SER A 83 28.04 -3.08 19.74
C SER A 83 26.70 -2.50 19.31
N GLN A 84 25.68 -2.55 20.18
CA GLN A 84 24.38 -1.93 19.87
C GLN A 84 24.48 -0.40 19.81
N VAL A 85 23.99 0.20 18.72
CA VAL A 85 23.85 1.66 18.55
C VAL A 85 22.45 2.12 18.93
N GLY A 86 21.42 1.37 18.51
CA GLY A 86 20.02 1.78 18.67
C GLY A 86 19.08 0.96 17.79
N PHE A 87 17.91 1.52 17.51
CA PHE A 87 16.85 0.87 16.74
C PHE A 87 16.45 1.72 15.53
N LEU A 88 16.24 1.05 14.39
CA LEU A 88 15.63 1.61 13.19
C LEU A 88 14.17 1.12 13.11
N THR A 89 13.21 2.04 13.02
CA THR A 89 11.82 1.72 12.72
C THR A 89 11.56 1.90 11.23
N VAL A 90 11.07 0.86 10.57
CA VAL A 90 10.61 0.88 9.18
C VAL A 90 9.09 0.70 9.18
N PRO A 91 8.29 1.76 8.99
CA PRO A 91 6.84 1.64 8.85
C PRO A 91 6.46 1.12 7.45
N GLY A 92 5.33 0.41 7.35
CA GLY A 92 4.81 -0.13 6.09
C GLY A 92 3.93 -1.37 6.26
N PRO A 93 3.32 -1.86 5.17
CA PRO A 93 2.49 -3.07 5.17
C PRO A 93 3.35 -4.33 5.21
N LEU A 94 2.86 -5.40 5.84
CA LEU A 94 3.48 -6.72 5.70
C LEU A 94 3.28 -7.24 4.25
N PRO A 95 4.28 -7.93 3.66
CA PRO A 95 4.11 -8.51 2.32
C PRO A 95 3.26 -9.79 2.35
N HIS A 96 2.86 -10.27 1.18
CA HIS A 96 2.05 -11.47 0.96
C HIS A 96 0.67 -11.44 1.63
N GLN A 97 -0.01 -10.28 1.58
CA GLN A 97 -1.39 -10.16 2.03
C GLN A 97 -2.32 -10.07 0.81
N ASP A 98 -2.78 -11.22 0.35
CA ASP A 98 -3.79 -11.29 -0.70
C ASP A 98 -5.14 -10.78 -0.20
N MET A 99 -5.87 -10.09 -1.07
CA MET A 99 -7.15 -9.45 -0.79
C MET A 99 -8.22 -10.06 -1.69
N SER A 100 -9.41 -10.30 -1.14
CA SER A 100 -10.57 -10.74 -1.92
C SER A 100 -11.80 -9.92 -1.59
N CYS A 101 -12.61 -9.68 -2.63
CA CYS A 101 -13.96 -9.14 -2.49
C CYS A 101 -14.94 -9.98 -3.31
N THR A 102 -16.23 -9.87 -3.00
CA THR A 102 -17.28 -10.65 -3.67
C THR A 102 -18.25 -9.70 -4.37
N LEU A 103 -18.60 -10.00 -5.62
CA LEU A 103 -19.61 -9.27 -6.37
C LEU A 103 -20.93 -9.22 -5.58
N GLY A 104 -21.44 -8.00 -5.37
CA GLY A 104 -22.66 -7.75 -4.60
C GLY A 104 -22.48 -7.61 -3.09
N MET A 105 -21.26 -7.70 -2.53
CA MET A 105 -20.99 -7.44 -1.11
C MET A 105 -20.04 -6.25 -0.89
N PRO A 106 -20.21 -5.44 0.18
CA PRO A 106 -19.29 -4.35 0.50
C PRO A 106 -17.83 -4.81 0.61
N CYS A 107 -16.96 -4.22 -0.21
CA CYS A 107 -15.55 -4.60 -0.33
C CYS A 107 -14.71 -3.88 0.73
N LYS A 108 -14.65 -4.48 1.91
CA LYS A 108 -13.77 -4.08 3.02
C LYS A 108 -12.46 -4.86 2.95
N VAL A 109 -11.33 -4.17 2.88
CA VAL A 109 -9.99 -4.79 2.92
C VAL A 109 -9.23 -4.32 4.16
N VAL A 110 -8.44 -5.22 4.75
CA VAL A 110 -7.72 -4.97 6.00
C VAL A 110 -6.25 -5.32 5.81
N ILE A 111 -5.39 -4.31 5.88
CA ILE A 111 -3.95 -4.42 5.70
C ILE A 111 -3.28 -4.38 7.06
N LYS A 112 -2.47 -5.41 7.33
CA LYS A 112 -1.61 -5.48 8.51
C LYS A 112 -0.26 -4.85 8.17
N GLY A 113 0.40 -4.27 9.15
CA GLY A 113 1.65 -3.56 8.94
C GLY A 113 2.25 -3.07 10.25
N TYR A 114 3.45 -2.54 10.16
CA TYR A 114 4.11 -1.86 11.26
C TYR A 114 4.01 -0.34 11.05
N GLY A 115 3.66 0.43 12.09
CA GLY A 115 3.62 1.89 11.99
C GLY A 115 2.71 2.46 10.88
N LEU A 116 1.63 1.78 10.52
CA LEU A 116 0.66 2.28 9.53
C LEU A 116 0.02 3.59 9.99
N HIS A 117 -0.35 4.46 9.05
CA HIS A 117 -0.79 5.82 9.31
C HIS A 117 -1.93 6.28 8.39
N GLN A 118 -2.72 7.28 8.81
CA GLN A 118 -3.87 7.79 8.04
C GLN A 118 -3.47 8.43 6.69
N SER A 119 -2.20 8.83 6.54
CA SER A 119 -1.67 9.34 5.27
C SER A 119 -1.50 8.25 4.21
N ASN A 120 -1.48 6.98 4.61
CA ASN A 120 -1.26 5.85 3.71
C ASN A 120 -2.37 5.75 2.66
N ALA A 121 -2.09 5.02 1.59
CA ALA A 121 -3.10 4.67 0.62
C ALA A 121 -2.80 3.33 -0.04
N VAL A 122 -3.83 2.76 -0.65
CA VAL A 122 -3.71 1.59 -1.52
C VAL A 122 -4.47 1.74 -2.83
N MET A 123 -3.99 1.05 -3.86
CA MET A 123 -4.65 0.94 -5.15
C MET A 123 -4.47 -0.45 -5.76
N LEU A 124 -5.30 -0.77 -6.75
CA LEU A 124 -5.09 -1.92 -7.62
C LEU A 124 -4.40 -1.47 -8.91
N VAL A 125 -3.45 -2.27 -9.40
CA VAL A 125 -2.89 -2.16 -10.76
C VAL A 125 -3.09 -3.47 -11.52
N ASP A 126 -2.99 -3.44 -12.85
CA ASP A 126 -3.06 -4.64 -13.68
C ASP A 126 -2.08 -5.72 -13.19
N ALA A 127 -2.51 -6.99 -13.15
CA ALA A 127 -1.69 -8.10 -12.65
C ALA A 127 -0.35 -8.28 -13.38
N ASN A 128 -0.25 -7.79 -14.62
CA ASN A 128 0.97 -7.84 -15.43
C ASN A 128 1.85 -6.59 -15.26
N SER A 129 1.37 -5.54 -14.58
CA SER A 129 2.10 -4.28 -14.37
C SER A 129 2.62 -4.14 -12.93
N THR A 130 3.72 -3.42 -12.74
CA THR A 130 4.41 -3.29 -11.46
C THR A 130 3.86 -2.10 -10.66
N CYS A 131 3.80 -2.25 -9.34
CA CYS A 131 3.53 -1.15 -8.41
C CYS A 131 4.47 0.05 -8.67
N GLY A 132 3.93 1.26 -8.73
CA GLY A 132 4.65 2.49 -9.08
C GLY A 132 4.88 2.74 -10.58
N TYR A 133 4.42 1.85 -11.48
CA TYR A 133 4.63 1.96 -12.94
C TYR A 133 3.33 2.06 -13.77
N SER A 134 2.16 2.09 -13.14
CA SER A 134 0.88 2.22 -13.87
C SER A 134 -0.22 2.88 -13.04
N PRO A 135 -1.20 3.53 -13.72
CA PRO A 135 -2.36 4.11 -13.05
C PRO A 135 -3.28 3.03 -12.45
N PRO A 136 -4.22 3.43 -11.56
CA PRO A 136 -5.18 2.52 -10.95
C PRO A 136 -6.03 1.74 -11.97
N LEU A 137 -6.27 0.47 -11.67
CA LEU A 137 -7.07 -0.44 -12.50
C LEU A 137 -8.58 -0.18 -12.33
N ALA A 138 -9.22 0.35 -13.37
CA ALA A 138 -10.62 0.78 -13.37
C ALA A 138 -11.60 -0.19 -14.06
N ILE A 139 -11.43 -1.51 -13.87
CA ILE A 139 -12.26 -2.55 -14.54
C ILE A 139 -13.41 -3.11 -13.67
N PHE A 140 -13.46 -2.74 -12.39
CA PHE A 140 -14.47 -3.21 -11.44
C PHE A 140 -15.51 -2.13 -11.18
N THR A 141 -16.73 -2.29 -11.70
CA THR A 141 -17.82 -1.33 -11.51
C THR A 141 -18.26 -1.31 -10.05
N GLY A 142 -18.21 -0.12 -9.44
CA GLY A 142 -18.59 0.09 -8.03
C GLY A 142 -17.45 -0.10 -7.04
N LEU A 143 -16.23 -0.42 -7.50
CA LEU A 143 -15.01 -0.14 -6.74
C LEU A 143 -14.43 1.23 -7.12
N THR A 144 -13.76 1.88 -6.16
CA THR A 144 -13.00 3.11 -6.36
C THR A 144 -11.59 2.92 -5.82
N TRP A 145 -10.60 3.44 -6.55
CA TRP A 145 -9.19 3.44 -6.15
C TRP A 145 -8.52 4.75 -6.66
N PRO A 146 -7.48 5.25 -5.99
CA PRO A 146 -6.90 4.76 -4.74
C PRO A 146 -7.79 5.02 -3.51
N LEU A 147 -7.49 4.35 -2.40
CA LEU A 147 -8.20 4.45 -1.12
C LEU A 147 -7.27 4.94 -0.01
N ARG A 148 -7.84 5.66 0.96
CA ARG A 148 -7.20 5.97 2.25
C ARG A 148 -7.85 5.12 3.37
N PRO A 149 -7.19 4.94 4.53
CA PRO A 149 -7.79 4.23 5.64
C PRO A 149 -9.04 4.96 6.16
N VAL A 150 -9.98 4.21 6.71
CA VAL A 150 -11.16 4.77 7.38
C VAL A 150 -10.79 5.19 8.79
N HIS A 151 -10.72 6.51 8.98
CA HIS A 151 -10.27 7.15 10.22
C HIS A 151 -10.95 6.62 11.49
N THR A 152 -12.23 6.22 11.41
CA THR A 152 -13.03 5.72 12.53
C THR A 152 -12.87 4.22 12.82
N GLU A 153 -12.26 3.45 11.90
CA GLU A 153 -12.07 2.00 12.05
C GLU A 153 -10.61 1.56 12.17
N GLY A 154 -9.67 2.46 11.82
CA GLY A 154 -8.24 2.29 12.05
C GLY A 154 -7.39 2.39 10.78
N VAL A 155 -6.10 2.68 11.00
CA VAL A 155 -5.09 2.94 9.95
C VAL A 155 -4.83 1.80 8.96
N GLY A 156 -5.36 0.60 9.23
CA GLY A 156 -5.25 -0.58 8.36
C GLY A 156 -6.55 -0.96 7.64
N VAL A 157 -7.66 -0.23 7.84
CA VAL A 157 -8.99 -0.60 7.30
C VAL A 157 -9.37 0.29 6.13
N TYR A 158 -9.73 -0.29 4.99
CA TYR A 158 -10.09 0.43 3.77
C TYR A 158 -11.39 -0.13 3.19
N TYR A 159 -12.20 0.73 2.57
CA TYR A 159 -13.46 0.34 1.92
C TYR A 159 -13.44 0.77 0.46
N ALA A 160 -13.41 -0.21 -0.45
CA ALA A 160 -13.31 0.05 -1.89
C ALA A 160 -14.66 0.37 -2.54
N GLY A 161 -15.78 0.05 -1.89
CA GLY A 161 -17.13 0.27 -2.40
C GLY A 161 -17.93 -1.04 -2.48
N LEU A 162 -18.82 -1.13 -3.48
CA LEU A 162 -19.71 -2.27 -3.71
C LEU A 162 -19.51 -2.75 -5.16
N PRO A 163 -18.69 -3.79 -5.40
CA PRO A 163 -18.43 -4.29 -6.74
C PRO A 163 -19.69 -4.95 -7.31
N THR A 164 -20.24 -4.41 -8.39
CA THR A 164 -21.45 -4.93 -9.05
C THR A 164 -21.16 -5.57 -10.41
N ALA A 165 -20.03 -5.23 -11.03
CA ALA A 165 -19.56 -5.83 -12.28
C ALA A 165 -18.03 -5.82 -12.39
N GLY A 166 -17.50 -6.71 -13.22
CA GLY A 166 -16.06 -6.89 -13.46
C GLY A 166 -15.71 -8.36 -13.70
N PRO A 167 -14.44 -8.68 -14.01
CA PRO A 167 -13.96 -10.05 -14.07
C PRO A 167 -13.98 -10.70 -12.67
N VAL A 168 -14.08 -12.04 -12.66
CA VAL A 168 -14.01 -12.88 -11.46
C VAL A 168 -12.87 -13.88 -11.60
N GLY A 169 -12.21 -14.23 -10.50
CA GLY A 169 -10.99 -15.01 -10.50
C GLY A 169 -10.00 -14.59 -9.42
N SER A 170 -8.91 -15.34 -9.33
CA SER A 170 -7.77 -15.08 -8.45
C SER A 170 -6.65 -14.32 -9.19
N GLY A 171 -5.97 -13.40 -8.50
CA GLY A 171 -4.80 -12.72 -9.07
C GLY A 171 -5.13 -11.78 -10.25
N LEU A 172 -6.29 -11.14 -10.20
CA LEU A 172 -6.78 -10.23 -11.25
C LEU A 172 -6.04 -8.89 -11.27
N ALA A 173 -5.41 -8.52 -10.16
CA ALA A 173 -4.68 -7.28 -9.97
C ALA A 173 -3.62 -7.44 -8.87
N ARG A 174 -2.63 -6.55 -8.84
CA ARG A 174 -1.72 -6.37 -7.70
C ARG A 174 -2.24 -5.28 -6.77
N VAL A 175 -2.09 -5.49 -5.46
CA VAL A 175 -2.41 -4.51 -4.41
C VAL A 175 -1.15 -3.72 -4.09
N CYS A 176 -1.14 -2.44 -4.45
CA CYS A 176 -0.01 -1.54 -4.24
C CYS A 176 -0.29 -0.55 -3.12
N TRP A 177 0.75 -0.14 -2.38
CA TRP A 177 0.69 0.78 -1.24
C TRP A 177 1.63 1.95 -1.38
N ALA A 178 1.19 3.09 -0.84
CA ALA A 178 1.94 4.32 -0.70
C ALA A 178 1.89 4.80 0.77
N LEU A 179 3.02 5.31 1.29
CA LEU A 179 3.08 5.97 2.61
C LEU A 179 2.21 7.25 2.65
N SER A 180 2.23 7.95 1.52
CA SER A 180 1.40 9.09 1.13
C SER A 180 1.40 9.13 -0.39
N TRP A 181 0.33 9.61 -1.01
CA TRP A 181 0.26 9.74 -2.47
C TRP A 181 -0.20 11.12 -2.91
N GLN A 182 0.39 11.58 -4.01
CA GLN A 182 -0.03 12.67 -4.88
C GLN A 182 -0.19 12.16 -6.32
N PHE A 183 0.63 11.17 -6.72
CA PHE A 183 0.62 10.54 -8.04
C PHE A 183 0.50 9.00 -7.91
N TRP A 184 0.43 8.28 -9.03
CA TRP A 184 0.29 6.81 -9.00
C TRP A 184 1.64 6.10 -8.85
N GLU A 185 2.73 6.79 -9.17
CA GLU A 185 4.13 6.40 -8.99
C GLU A 185 4.47 6.18 -7.50
N ASP A 186 3.80 6.89 -6.58
CA ASP A 186 4.00 6.79 -5.13
C ASP A 186 3.61 5.40 -4.55
N PHE A 187 2.83 4.63 -5.29
CA PHE A 187 2.37 3.29 -4.88
C PHE A 187 3.41 2.23 -5.25
N SER A 188 4.64 2.37 -4.77
CA SER A 188 5.79 1.51 -5.12
C SER A 188 5.78 0.13 -4.45
N VAL A 189 5.07 -0.02 -3.32
CA VAL A 189 5.15 -1.23 -2.49
C VAL A 189 4.05 -2.23 -2.86
N GLU A 190 4.42 -3.40 -3.39
CA GLU A 190 3.51 -4.52 -3.59
C GLU A 190 3.19 -5.21 -2.25
N ILE A 191 1.90 -5.31 -1.91
CA ILE A 191 1.42 -6.01 -0.72
C ILE A 191 1.09 -7.48 -1.02
N GLY A 192 0.46 -7.75 -2.17
CA GLY A 192 -0.11 -9.04 -2.53
C GLY A 192 -1.06 -8.93 -3.72
N LEU A 193 -1.83 -9.98 -3.96
CA LEU A 193 -2.73 -10.09 -5.11
C LEU A 193 -4.19 -9.82 -4.73
N PHE A 194 -4.95 -9.27 -5.68
CA PHE A 194 -6.39 -9.05 -5.54
C PHE A 194 -7.19 -10.09 -6.33
N SER A 195 -8.27 -10.58 -5.71
CA SER A 195 -9.16 -11.60 -6.26
C SER A 195 -10.63 -11.14 -6.15
N MET A 196 -11.46 -11.54 -7.11
CA MET A 196 -12.89 -11.24 -7.12
C MET A 196 -13.70 -12.54 -7.18
N ALA A 197 -14.50 -12.79 -6.14
CA ALA A 197 -15.45 -13.88 -6.10
C ALA A 197 -16.81 -13.47 -6.68
N GLY A 198 -17.55 -14.44 -7.21
CA GLY A 198 -18.87 -14.26 -7.81
C GLY A 198 -19.02 -14.94 -9.18
N PRO A 199 -20.20 -14.83 -9.81
CA PRO A 199 -20.49 -15.42 -11.10
C PRO A 199 -19.84 -14.65 -12.26
N THR A 200 -19.40 -15.38 -13.28
CA THR A 200 -18.87 -14.79 -14.52
C THR A 200 -19.98 -14.06 -15.25
N GLN A 201 -19.79 -12.76 -15.47
CA GLN A 201 -20.80 -11.87 -16.03
C GLN A 201 -20.85 -11.92 -17.57
N ALA A 202 -21.82 -11.19 -18.15
CA ALA A 202 -22.01 -11.03 -19.59
C ALA A 202 -22.24 -12.34 -20.38
N ARG A 203 -22.76 -13.39 -19.73
CA ARG A 203 -23.28 -14.60 -20.38
C ARG A 203 -24.77 -14.46 -20.67
N ASN A 204 -25.19 -14.90 -21.85
CA ASN A 204 -26.59 -15.01 -22.24
C ASN A 204 -27.06 -16.46 -22.09
N PHE A 205 -28.28 -16.65 -21.61
CA PHE A 205 -28.93 -17.96 -21.50
C PHE A 205 -30.22 -17.95 -22.32
N THR A 206 -30.54 -19.08 -22.97
CA THR A 206 -31.74 -19.23 -23.80
C THR A 206 -32.44 -20.53 -23.41
N CYS A 207 -33.69 -20.42 -22.94
CA CYS A 207 -34.58 -21.55 -22.69
C CYS A 207 -35.75 -21.53 -23.68
N SER A 208 -36.23 -22.70 -24.07
CA SER A 208 -37.45 -22.84 -24.88
C SER A 208 -38.67 -23.01 -23.98
N PHE A 209 -39.78 -22.34 -24.30
CA PHE A 209 -41.02 -22.46 -23.52
C PHE A 209 -41.57 -23.90 -23.60
N GLY A 210 -41.89 -24.48 -22.44
CA GLY A 210 -42.43 -25.84 -22.35
C GLY A 210 -41.38 -26.97 -22.43
N ALA A 211 -40.08 -26.65 -22.40
CA ALA A 211 -39.01 -27.63 -22.27
C ALA A 211 -38.27 -27.44 -20.94
N ASP A 212 -37.73 -28.53 -20.38
CA ASP A 212 -36.84 -28.48 -19.23
C ASP A 212 -35.58 -27.68 -19.59
N CYS A 213 -35.16 -26.78 -18.71
CA CYS A 213 -34.00 -25.92 -18.93
C CYS A 213 -33.07 -25.95 -17.71
N GLU A 214 -31.97 -26.69 -17.82
CA GLU A 214 -30.90 -26.72 -16.84
C GLU A 214 -29.83 -25.68 -17.23
N LEU A 215 -29.46 -24.80 -16.30
CA LEU A 215 -28.50 -23.72 -16.54
C LEU A 215 -27.31 -23.84 -15.59
N GLU A 216 -26.10 -23.95 -16.15
CA GLU A 216 -24.87 -23.98 -15.37
C GLU A 216 -24.39 -22.55 -15.05
N LEU A 217 -24.29 -22.24 -13.76
CA LEU A 217 -23.67 -21.00 -13.27
C LEU A 217 -22.17 -21.21 -13.07
N VAL A 218 -21.36 -20.58 -13.93
CA VAL A 218 -19.89 -20.59 -13.81
C VAL A 218 -19.43 -19.31 -13.11
N GLY A 219 -18.45 -19.42 -12.21
CA GLY A 219 -17.86 -18.30 -11.48
C GLY A 219 -16.63 -18.71 -10.69
N HIS A 220 -16.09 -17.79 -9.90
CA HIS A 220 -14.98 -18.03 -8.98
C HIS A 220 -15.45 -17.83 -7.54
N GLY A 221 -15.12 -18.74 -6.62
CA GLY A 221 -15.50 -18.60 -5.21
C GLY A 221 -17.00 -18.44 -4.97
N LEU A 222 -17.85 -19.15 -5.74
CA LEU A 222 -19.29 -19.14 -5.54
C LEU A 222 -19.64 -19.77 -4.18
N GLU A 223 -20.37 -19.05 -3.34
CA GLU A 223 -20.74 -19.50 -2.01
C GLU A 223 -22.07 -20.28 -2.05
N ALA A 224 -22.14 -21.44 -1.39
CA ALA A 224 -23.35 -22.29 -1.39
C ALA A 224 -24.56 -21.66 -0.67
N SER A 225 -24.35 -20.57 0.07
CA SER A 225 -25.40 -19.73 0.68
C SER A 225 -26.00 -18.71 -0.30
N SER A 226 -25.42 -18.53 -1.49
CA SER A 226 -25.89 -17.57 -2.48
C SER A 226 -27.12 -18.08 -3.24
N GLU A 227 -28.08 -17.19 -3.46
CA GLU A 227 -29.29 -17.46 -4.23
C GLU A 227 -29.30 -16.72 -5.57
N VAL A 228 -30.07 -17.25 -6.54
CA VAL A 228 -30.28 -16.62 -7.85
C VAL A 228 -31.75 -16.28 -8.05
N TRP A 229 -32.04 -15.12 -8.65
CA TRP A 229 -33.40 -14.66 -8.91
C TRP A 229 -33.53 -14.10 -10.33
N ILE A 230 -34.67 -14.37 -10.98
CA ILE A 230 -35.00 -13.85 -12.32
C ILE A 230 -35.81 -12.56 -12.16
N ILE A 231 -35.24 -11.43 -12.58
CA ILE A 231 -35.89 -10.12 -12.53
C ILE A 231 -36.28 -9.70 -13.96
N GLY A 232 -37.56 -9.39 -14.18
CA GLY A 232 -38.04 -8.81 -15.43
C GLY A 232 -37.74 -7.30 -15.50
N GLY A 233 -37.18 -6.84 -16.61
CA GLY A 233 -36.92 -5.41 -16.87
C GLY A 233 -35.50 -4.95 -16.52
N LYS A 234 -35.35 -3.69 -16.11
CA LYS A 234 -34.05 -3.12 -15.71
C LYS A 234 -33.71 -3.50 -14.27
N ARG A 235 -32.44 -3.83 -14.01
CA ARG A 235 -31.91 -4.15 -12.68
C ARG A 235 -32.20 -3.00 -11.68
N PRO A 236 -32.90 -3.24 -10.55
CA PRO A 236 -33.00 -2.25 -9.49
C PRO A 236 -31.60 -2.07 -8.86
N VAL A 237 -31.06 -0.84 -8.91
CA VAL A 237 -29.68 -0.54 -8.51
C VAL A 237 -29.54 -0.29 -6.99
N THR A 238 -30.65 -0.31 -6.26
CA THR A 238 -30.70 -0.03 -4.82
C THR A 238 -30.61 -1.31 -4.00
N ALA A 239 -29.40 -1.84 -3.86
CA ALA A 239 -29.08 -2.73 -2.75
C ALA A 239 -29.07 -1.90 -1.45
N VAL A 240 -30.17 -1.94 -0.70
CA VAL A 240 -30.30 -1.26 0.59
C VAL A 240 -29.93 -2.24 1.70
N TRP A 241 -28.70 -2.12 2.20
CA TRP A 241 -28.23 -2.86 3.36
C TRP A 241 -28.78 -2.23 4.65
N LYS A 242 -29.14 -3.06 5.63
CA LYS A 242 -29.50 -2.67 7.00
C LYS A 242 -28.39 -3.07 7.95
#